data_AF-A0A420NDZ8-F1
#
_entry.id   AF-A0A420NDZ8-F1
#
_cell.length_a   1.000
_cell.length_b   1.000
_cell.length_c   1.000
_cell.angle_alpha   90.00
_cell.angle_beta   90.00
_cell.angle_gamma   90.00
#
_symmetry.space_group_name_H-M   'P 1'
#
loop_
_entity.id
_entity.type
_entity.pdbx_description
1 polymer ?
#
loop_
_entity_poly.entity_id
_entity_poly.type
_entity_poly.pdbx_seq_one_letter_code
_entity_poly.pdbx_strand_id
1 'polypeptide(L)'
;MDTILKGPSQMVSENQTPWCHSHLYDEGMPKSMQHAVSSAALHAAKNHLNATVIRDNVESRVQELLSSSPAMTPLETLAYAQALFIYQVLRLQDNDSRTYAIYESTMPHLEEASNALIPYIAFDETADSPDHTADLIPLYPASAAQAFWTNWIFQESAKRTLGMINFFMLTYYFMKGESGNRCGQNKNIAVNRSVTMSAHLWKAQDAVDFALAWRNKKHFVINVSAPNFLETIIHDAQKDDIDAFGKICLTSLMGLTEAKGWLAMKGIAL
;
A
#
# COMPACT_ATOMS: atom_id res chain seq x y z
N MET A 1 2.56 -4.79 12.06
CA MET A 1 3.95 -4.71 11.55
C MET A 1 4.30 -5.95 10.74
N ASP A 2 4.04 -7.16 11.26
CA ASP A 2 4.36 -8.44 10.61
C ASP A 2 3.88 -8.57 9.15
N THR A 3 2.66 -8.13 8.83
CA THR A 3 2.14 -8.18 7.44
C THR A 3 2.92 -7.27 6.49
N ILE A 4 3.42 -6.13 6.96
CA ILE A 4 4.24 -5.20 6.17
C ILE A 4 5.60 -5.85 5.88
N LEU A 5 6.18 -6.51 6.88
CA LEU A 5 7.46 -7.22 6.74
C LEU A 5 7.39 -8.36 5.72
N LYS A 6 6.21 -8.95 5.51
CA LYS A 6 6.00 -9.97 4.45
C LYS A 6 5.87 -9.38 3.05
N GLY A 7 5.72 -8.06 2.92
CA GLY A 7 5.50 -7.39 1.64
C GLY A 7 6.53 -7.74 0.56
N PRO A 8 7.85 -7.65 0.83
CA PRO A 8 8.87 -8.01 -0.16
C PRO A 8 8.76 -9.46 -0.64
N SER A 9 8.56 -10.42 0.26
CA SER A 9 8.37 -11.83 -0.13
C SER A 9 7.08 -12.04 -0.93
N GLN A 10 6.00 -11.36 -0.56
CA GLN A 10 4.72 -11.47 -1.26
C GLN A 10 4.81 -10.88 -2.67
N MET A 11 5.52 -9.76 -2.83
CA MET A 11 5.76 -9.16 -4.15
C MET A 11 6.50 -10.15 -5.07
N VAL A 12 7.47 -10.88 -4.54
CA VAL A 12 8.24 -11.88 -5.31
C VAL A 12 7.37 -13.08 -5.70
N SER A 13 6.57 -13.61 -4.78
CA SER A 13 5.81 -14.85 -5.01
C SER A 13 4.47 -14.66 -5.70
N GLU A 14 3.85 -13.48 -5.55
CA GLU A 14 2.46 -13.22 -5.97
C GLU A 14 2.33 -11.98 -6.87
N ASN A 15 3.43 -11.27 -7.19
CA ASN A 15 3.42 -9.99 -7.91
C ASN A 15 2.53 -8.92 -7.27
N GLN A 16 2.30 -9.00 -5.96
CA GLN A 16 1.43 -8.08 -5.23
C GLN A 16 1.89 -7.88 -3.78
N THR A 17 1.40 -6.81 -3.18
CA THR A 17 1.46 -6.57 -1.75
C THR A 17 0.10 -6.03 -1.30
N PRO A 18 -0.16 -5.84 0.01
CA PRO A 18 -1.37 -5.15 0.44
C PRO A 18 -1.56 -3.74 -0.19
N TRP A 19 -0.48 -3.12 -0.69
CA TRP A 19 -0.49 -1.77 -1.28
C TRP A 19 -0.18 -1.72 -2.79
N CYS A 20 0.15 -2.85 -3.41
CA CYS A 20 0.45 -2.96 -4.84
C CYS A 20 -0.39 -4.08 -5.44
N HIS A 21 -1.34 -3.72 -6.32
CA HIS A 21 -2.21 -4.70 -6.96
C HIS A 21 -1.44 -5.58 -7.95
N SER A 22 -1.87 -6.84 -8.12
CA SER A 22 -1.20 -7.81 -9.01
C SER A 22 -1.14 -7.37 -10.47
N HIS A 23 -2.19 -6.67 -10.92
CA HIS A 23 -2.35 -6.16 -12.28
C HIS A 23 -1.77 -4.74 -12.51
N LEU A 24 -1.11 -4.14 -11.51
CA LEU A 24 -0.60 -2.76 -11.62
C LEU A 24 0.44 -2.58 -12.76
N TYR A 25 1.20 -3.64 -13.04
CA TYR A 25 2.35 -3.61 -13.94
C TYR A 25 2.19 -4.52 -15.17
N ASP A 26 0.96 -4.88 -15.53
CA ASP A 26 0.69 -5.77 -16.68
C ASP A 26 1.23 -5.22 -18.01
N GLU A 27 1.21 -3.90 -18.18
CA GLU A 27 1.75 -3.22 -19.38
C GLU A 27 3.28 -3.01 -19.31
N GLY A 28 3.91 -3.39 -18.21
CA GLY A 28 5.35 -3.28 -18.00
C GLY A 28 5.70 -2.70 -16.64
N MET A 29 6.48 -3.45 -15.87
CA MET A 29 7.00 -2.99 -14.58
C MET A 29 8.16 -2.00 -14.79
N PRO A 30 8.15 -0.79 -14.19
CA PRO A 30 9.28 0.13 -14.28
C PRO A 30 10.56 -0.45 -13.66
N LYS A 31 11.73 -0.02 -14.18
CA LYS A 31 13.05 -0.54 -13.79
C LYS A 31 13.32 -0.45 -12.28
N SER A 32 12.87 0.63 -11.63
CA SER A 32 12.97 0.82 -10.17
C SER A 32 12.36 -0.36 -9.41
N MET A 33 11.15 -0.77 -9.82
CA MET A 33 10.42 -1.86 -9.20
C MET A 33 11.00 -3.23 -9.60
N GLN A 34 11.41 -3.43 -10.85
CA GLN A 34 12.09 -4.68 -11.27
C GLN A 34 13.34 -4.97 -10.42
N HIS A 35 14.15 -3.93 -10.17
CA HIS A 35 15.33 -4.03 -9.32
C HIS A 35 14.96 -4.31 -7.86
N ALA A 36 13.89 -3.69 -7.34
CA ALA A 36 13.42 -3.93 -5.98
C ALA A 36 12.92 -5.38 -5.80
N VAL A 37 12.15 -5.92 -6.75
CA VAL A 37 11.70 -7.32 -6.74
C VAL A 37 12.89 -8.27 -6.81
N SER A 38 13.86 -8.00 -7.69
CA SER A 38 15.08 -8.81 -7.80
C SER A 38 15.89 -8.79 -6.49
N SER A 39 15.99 -7.63 -5.85
CA SER A 39 16.68 -7.45 -4.57
C SER A 39 15.95 -8.16 -3.43
N ALA A 40 14.62 -8.14 -3.42
CA ALA A 40 13.81 -8.88 -2.46
C ALA A 40 13.98 -10.40 -2.61
N ALA A 41 14.03 -10.90 -3.85
CA ALA A 41 14.29 -12.31 -4.13
C ALA A 41 15.71 -12.72 -3.69
N LEU A 42 16.71 -11.88 -3.96
CA LEU A 42 18.07 -12.11 -3.51
C LEU A 42 18.16 -12.09 -1.97
N HIS A 43 17.47 -11.16 -1.32
CA HIS A 43 17.37 -11.08 0.14
C HIS A 43 16.71 -12.31 0.75
N ALA A 44 15.68 -12.88 0.11
CA ALA A 44 15.06 -14.12 0.57
C ALA A 44 16.02 -15.33 0.55
N ALA A 45 17.04 -15.34 -0.33
CA ALA A 45 18.08 -16.36 -0.38
C ALA A 45 19.25 -16.12 0.59
N LYS A 46 19.16 -15.09 1.44
CA LYS A 46 20.20 -14.69 2.38
C LYS A 46 20.37 -15.71 3.50
N ASN A 47 21.63 -16.02 3.80
CA ASN A 47 22.08 -16.86 4.90
C ASN A 47 23.37 -16.28 5.50
N HIS A 48 23.91 -16.92 6.55
CA HIS A 48 25.09 -16.42 7.25
C HIS A 48 26.36 -16.33 6.39
N LEU A 49 26.45 -17.07 5.28
CA LEU A 49 27.62 -17.09 4.38
C LEU A 49 27.60 -15.95 3.36
N ASN A 50 26.41 -15.54 2.90
CA ASN A 50 26.25 -14.55 1.83
C ASN A 50 25.63 -13.21 2.30
N ALA A 51 25.33 -13.06 3.59
CA ALA A 51 24.64 -11.89 4.16
C ALA A 51 25.26 -10.55 3.78
N THR A 52 26.58 -10.41 3.89
CA THR A 52 27.29 -9.16 3.56
C THR A 52 27.15 -8.82 2.09
N VAL A 53 27.44 -9.77 1.19
CA VAL A 53 27.38 -9.56 -0.27
C VAL A 53 25.97 -9.18 -0.72
N ILE A 54 24.94 -9.85 -0.18
CA ILE A 54 23.55 -9.56 -0.51
C ILE A 54 23.17 -8.15 -0.06
N ARG A 55 23.52 -7.78 1.17
CA ARG A 55 23.23 -6.44 1.68
C ARG A 55 23.94 -5.35 0.90
N ASP A 56 25.20 -5.55 0.54
CA ASP A 56 25.95 -4.59 -0.28
C ASP A 56 25.33 -4.46 -1.68
N ASN A 57 24.81 -5.56 -2.24
CA ASN A 57 24.08 -5.54 -3.51
C ASN A 57 22.77 -4.75 -3.42
N VAL A 58 21.96 -5.01 -2.38
CA VAL A 58 20.73 -4.26 -2.11
C VAL A 58 21.03 -2.78 -1.96
N GLU A 59 22.07 -2.43 -1.18
CA GLU A 59 22.44 -1.03 -0.96
C GLU A 59 22.92 -0.36 -2.25
N SER A 60 23.73 -1.04 -3.06
CA SER A 60 24.14 -0.54 -4.38
C SER A 60 22.93 -0.20 -5.26
N ARG A 61 21.87 -1.03 -5.24
CA ARG A 61 20.65 -0.76 -6.00
C ARG A 61 19.85 0.41 -5.45
N VAL A 62 19.85 0.63 -4.14
CA VAL A 62 19.24 1.83 -3.55
C VAL A 62 19.99 3.08 -3.97
N GLN A 63 21.33 3.08 -3.93
CA GLN A 63 22.13 4.24 -4.34
C GLN A 63 21.94 4.58 -5.82
N GLU A 64 21.86 3.56 -6.69
CA GLU A 64 21.51 3.74 -8.10
C GLU A 64 20.11 4.37 -8.26
N LEU A 65 19.12 3.91 -7.47
CA LEU A 65 17.76 4.44 -7.52
C LEU A 65 17.71 5.91 -7.05
N LEU A 66 18.36 6.22 -5.93
CA LEU A 66 18.42 7.60 -5.39
C LEU A 66 19.18 8.56 -6.32
N SER A 67 20.11 8.05 -7.13
CA SER A 67 20.87 8.83 -8.11
C SER A 67 20.20 8.90 -9.49
N SER A 68 19.07 8.21 -9.67
CA SER A 68 18.38 8.15 -10.97
C SER A 68 17.67 9.46 -11.29
N SER A 69 17.41 9.70 -12.58
CA SER A 69 16.62 10.86 -13.01
C SER A 69 15.20 10.80 -12.43
N PRO A 70 14.57 11.96 -12.17
CA PRO A 70 13.20 12.00 -11.67
C PRO A 70 12.23 11.20 -12.54
N ALA A 71 11.25 10.56 -11.90
CA ALA A 71 10.17 9.86 -12.60
C ALA A 71 9.45 10.80 -13.59
N MET A 72 9.15 10.32 -14.78
CA MET A 72 8.55 11.11 -15.85
C MET A 72 7.04 10.87 -15.97
N THR A 73 6.55 9.75 -15.44
CA THR A 73 5.14 9.35 -15.50
C THR A 73 4.56 9.06 -14.10
N PRO A 74 3.23 9.15 -13.91
CA PRO A 74 2.60 8.81 -12.64
C PRO A 74 2.90 7.37 -12.17
N LEU A 75 2.95 6.42 -13.12
CA LEU A 75 3.27 5.02 -12.83
C LEU A 75 4.73 4.85 -12.39
N GLU A 76 5.67 5.56 -13.00
CA GLU A 76 7.08 5.57 -12.56
C GLU A 76 7.24 6.18 -11.17
N THR A 77 6.50 7.25 -10.86
CA THR A 77 6.52 7.85 -9.51
C THR A 77 5.99 6.85 -8.47
N LEU A 78 4.91 6.15 -8.78
CA LEU A 78 4.38 5.07 -7.93
C LEU A 78 5.39 3.94 -7.75
N ALA A 79 5.99 3.46 -8.83
CA ALA A 79 7.01 2.42 -8.79
C ALA A 79 8.25 2.84 -7.99
N TYR A 80 8.67 4.10 -8.11
CA TYR A 80 9.78 4.65 -7.33
C TYR A 80 9.49 4.63 -5.82
N ALA A 81 8.31 5.10 -5.40
CA ALA A 81 7.90 5.08 -4.00
C ALA A 81 7.75 3.65 -3.45
N GLN A 82 7.13 2.74 -4.22
CA GLN A 82 7.00 1.32 -3.85
C GLN A 82 8.36 0.62 -3.73
N ALA A 83 9.29 0.89 -4.66
CA ALA A 83 10.64 0.34 -4.62
C ALA A 83 11.39 0.81 -3.37
N LEU A 84 11.41 2.12 -3.08
CA LEU A 84 12.01 2.65 -1.86
C LEU A 84 11.37 2.05 -0.61
N PHE A 85 10.06 1.87 -0.60
CA PHE A 85 9.37 1.27 0.53
C PHE A 85 9.77 -0.19 0.74
N ILE A 86 9.88 -1.00 -0.32
CA ILE A 86 10.42 -2.37 -0.25
C ILE A 86 11.82 -2.37 0.35
N TYR A 87 12.72 -1.50 -0.14
CA TYR A 87 14.08 -1.43 0.38
C TYR A 87 14.13 -1.07 1.87
N GLN A 88 13.25 -0.19 2.35
CA GLN A 88 13.16 0.13 3.78
C GLN A 88 12.63 -1.03 4.61
N VAL A 89 11.72 -1.84 4.08
CA VAL A 89 11.29 -3.09 4.74
C VAL A 89 12.43 -4.11 4.79
N LEU A 90 13.18 -4.32 3.70
CA LEU A 90 14.33 -5.23 3.67
C LEU A 90 15.39 -4.85 4.71
N ARG A 91 15.71 -3.55 4.82
CA ARG A 91 16.66 -3.02 5.80
C ARG A 91 16.19 -3.23 7.24
N LEU A 92 14.89 -3.05 7.49
CA LEU A 92 14.31 -3.30 8.82
C LEU A 92 14.42 -4.79 9.21
N GLN A 93 14.31 -5.71 8.25
CA GLN A 93 14.45 -7.15 8.49
C GLN A 93 15.89 -7.61 8.77
N ASP A 94 16.91 -6.82 8.37
CA ASP A 94 18.31 -7.19 8.57
C ASP A 94 18.79 -7.04 10.02
N ASN A 95 18.12 -6.21 10.83
CA ASN A 95 18.41 -5.97 12.25
C ASN A 95 19.91 -5.81 12.58
N ASP A 96 20.67 -5.16 11.69
CA ASP A 96 22.10 -4.87 11.87
C ASP A 96 22.29 -3.39 12.26
N SER A 97 23.14 -3.13 13.25
CA SER A 97 23.40 -1.79 13.78
C SER A 97 23.99 -0.85 12.72
N ARG A 98 24.72 -1.39 11.73
CA ARG A 98 25.18 -0.59 10.56
C ARG A 98 24.06 -0.22 9.61
N THR A 99 23.09 -1.13 9.43
CA THR A 99 21.91 -0.89 8.59
C THR A 99 21.01 0.17 9.21
N TYR A 100 21.04 0.35 10.53
CA TYR A 100 20.23 1.36 11.22
C TYR A 100 20.59 2.81 10.82
N ALA A 101 21.88 3.15 10.74
CA ALA A 101 22.31 4.50 10.35
C ALA A 101 21.92 4.83 8.90
N ILE A 102 22.00 3.85 8.00
CA ILE A 102 21.57 3.97 6.61
C ILE A 102 20.05 4.08 6.52
N TYR A 103 19.34 3.24 7.27
CA TYR A 103 17.88 3.27 7.36
C TYR A 103 17.36 4.66 7.77
N GLU A 104 17.97 5.26 8.79
CA GLU A 104 17.68 6.63 9.25
C GLU A 104 17.94 7.67 8.17
N SER A 105 19.12 7.62 7.53
CA SER A 105 19.51 8.61 6.53
C SER A 105 18.64 8.58 5.27
N THR A 106 17.97 7.45 4.99
CA THR A 106 17.08 7.32 3.84
C THR A 106 15.59 7.48 4.16
N MET A 107 15.20 7.74 5.41
CA MET A 107 13.81 8.12 5.75
C MET A 107 13.34 9.37 4.98
N PRO A 108 14.13 10.46 4.86
CA PRO A 108 13.70 11.66 4.12
C PRO A 108 13.41 11.39 2.65
N HIS A 109 14.15 10.48 2.01
CA HIS A 109 13.91 10.09 0.61
C HIS A 109 12.58 9.33 0.45
N LEU A 110 12.21 8.51 1.44
CA LEU A 110 10.92 7.83 1.43
C LEU A 110 9.77 8.85 1.61
N GLU A 111 9.96 9.84 2.48
CA GLU A 111 9.00 10.94 2.67
C GLU A 111 8.84 11.76 1.40
N GLU A 112 9.93 12.17 0.76
CA GLU A 112 9.92 12.89 -0.53
C GLU A 112 9.23 12.08 -1.63
N ALA A 113 9.52 10.79 -1.74
CA ALA A 113 8.86 9.91 -2.69
C ALA A 113 7.34 9.81 -2.44
N SER A 114 6.92 9.76 -1.18
CA SER A 114 5.50 9.76 -0.81
C SER A 114 4.82 11.09 -1.14
N ASN A 115 5.52 12.22 -0.95
CA ASN A 115 5.02 13.54 -1.31
C ASN A 115 4.84 13.68 -2.83
N ALA A 116 5.75 13.11 -3.61
CA ALA A 116 5.67 13.13 -5.07
C ALA A 116 4.45 12.36 -5.62
N LEU A 117 3.86 11.43 -4.86
CA LEU A 117 2.64 10.71 -5.27
C LEU A 117 1.37 11.56 -5.15
N ILE A 118 1.35 12.52 -4.23
CA ILE A 118 0.16 13.28 -3.86
C ILE A 118 -0.55 13.92 -5.08
N PRO A 119 0.15 14.57 -6.03
CA PRO A 119 -0.51 15.20 -7.17
C PRO A 119 -1.25 14.22 -8.10
N TYR A 120 -0.95 12.92 -8.03
CA TYR A 120 -1.53 11.89 -8.90
C TYR A 120 -2.69 11.13 -8.24
N ILE A 121 -2.94 11.37 -6.95
CA ILE A 121 -4.05 10.77 -6.22
C ILE A 121 -5.28 11.66 -6.40
N ALA A 122 -6.34 11.09 -6.95
CA ALA A 122 -7.61 11.78 -7.11
C ALA A 122 -8.22 12.11 -5.74
N PHE A 123 -8.63 13.36 -5.57
CA PHE A 123 -9.41 13.80 -4.40
C PHE A 123 -10.87 13.45 -4.65
N ASP A 124 -11.41 12.54 -3.85
CA ASP A 124 -12.81 12.16 -3.93
C ASP A 124 -13.67 13.18 -3.16
N GLU A 125 -14.01 14.29 -3.82
CA GLU A 125 -14.94 15.31 -3.27
C GLU A 125 -16.37 14.76 -3.12
N THR A 126 -16.69 13.66 -3.80
CA THR A 126 -18.03 13.07 -3.89
C THR A 126 -18.34 12.02 -2.83
N ALA A 127 -17.37 11.66 -1.97
CA ALA A 127 -17.57 10.68 -0.90
C ALA A 127 -18.62 11.10 0.15
N ASP A 128 -19.04 12.38 0.14
CA ASP A 128 -20.04 12.95 1.05
C ASP A 128 -21.48 13.01 0.46
N SER A 129 -21.71 12.55 -0.79
CA SER A 129 -23.05 12.50 -1.37
C SER A 129 -23.72 11.12 -1.18
N PRO A 130 -24.86 11.03 -0.46
CA PRO A 130 -25.58 9.76 -0.27
C PRO A 130 -26.39 9.31 -1.50
N ASP A 131 -26.49 10.16 -2.53
CA ASP A 131 -27.36 9.96 -3.69
C ASP A 131 -26.56 9.54 -4.94
N HIS A 132 -26.54 8.23 -5.20
CA HIS A 132 -26.68 7.58 -6.52
C HIS A 132 -25.70 7.76 -7.70
N THR A 133 -24.63 8.56 -7.69
CA THR A 133 -24.06 9.01 -8.99
C THR A 133 -22.58 8.69 -9.27
N ALA A 134 -22.31 7.55 -9.91
CA ALA A 134 -21.31 7.42 -10.99
C ALA A 134 -21.47 6.04 -11.66
N ASP A 135 -22.57 5.90 -12.41
CA ASP A 135 -22.80 5.01 -13.55
C ASP A 135 -22.22 3.59 -13.48
N LEU A 136 -23.11 2.60 -13.34
CA LEU A 136 -22.83 1.16 -13.48
C LEU A 136 -21.75 0.94 -14.55
N ILE A 137 -20.52 0.64 -14.13
CA ILE A 137 -19.37 0.39 -15.02
C ILE A 137 -19.85 -0.51 -16.17
N PRO A 138 -19.91 -0.03 -17.42
CA PRO A 138 -20.58 -0.78 -18.48
C PRO A 138 -19.90 -2.14 -18.67
N LEU A 139 -20.65 -3.23 -18.51
CA LEU A 139 -20.14 -4.59 -18.79
C LEU A 139 -19.88 -4.81 -20.28
N TYR A 140 -20.52 -4.00 -21.12
CA TYR A 140 -20.34 -4.00 -22.56
C TYR A 140 -20.35 -2.56 -23.11
N PRO A 141 -19.41 -2.20 -23.99
CA PRO A 141 -18.25 -2.99 -24.39
C PRO A 141 -17.25 -3.16 -23.23
N ALA A 142 -16.56 -4.30 -23.16
CA ALA A 142 -15.64 -4.62 -22.06
C ALA A 142 -14.49 -3.60 -21.91
N SER A 143 -14.16 -2.85 -22.97
CA SER A 143 -13.16 -1.78 -22.94
C SER A 143 -13.51 -0.65 -21.96
N ALA A 144 -14.80 -0.36 -21.75
CA ALA A 144 -15.21 0.66 -20.78
C ALA A 144 -14.92 0.21 -19.34
N ALA A 145 -15.27 -1.03 -19.00
CA ALA A 145 -14.92 -1.62 -17.71
C ALA A 145 -13.39 -1.69 -17.51
N GLN A 146 -12.65 -2.07 -18.56
CA GLN A 146 -11.20 -2.17 -18.51
C GLN A 146 -10.55 -0.82 -18.20
N ALA A 147 -10.95 0.25 -18.89
CA ALA A 147 -10.39 1.58 -18.68
C ALA A 147 -10.64 2.08 -17.24
N PHE A 148 -11.85 1.86 -16.72
CA PHE A 148 -12.17 2.21 -15.34
C PHE A 148 -11.34 1.40 -14.34
N TRP A 149 -11.28 0.07 -14.53
CA TRP A 149 -10.57 -0.84 -13.63
C TRP A 149 -9.06 -0.57 -13.60
N THR A 150 -8.43 -0.33 -14.75
CA THR A 150 -7.01 0.04 -14.82
C THR A 150 -6.73 1.35 -14.06
N ASN A 151 -7.57 2.37 -14.25
CA ASN A 151 -7.43 3.63 -13.50
C ASN A 151 -7.66 3.42 -11.99
N TRP A 152 -8.67 2.63 -11.61
CA TRP A 152 -8.96 2.30 -10.22
C TRP A 152 -7.79 1.57 -9.55
N ILE A 153 -7.18 0.59 -10.23
CA ILE A 153 -5.99 -0.14 -9.74
C ILE A 153 -4.85 0.83 -9.44
N PHE A 154 -4.56 1.75 -10.37
CA PHE A 154 -3.52 2.76 -10.18
C PHE A 154 -3.83 3.65 -8.97
N GLN A 155 -5.05 4.20 -8.91
CA GLN A 155 -5.48 5.11 -7.85
C GLN A 155 -5.44 4.44 -6.46
N GLU A 156 -5.99 3.24 -6.33
CA GLU A 156 -5.98 2.52 -5.05
C GLU A 156 -4.58 2.04 -4.67
N SER A 157 -3.76 1.60 -5.62
CA SER A 157 -2.36 1.25 -5.33
C SER A 157 -1.56 2.48 -4.85
N ALA A 158 -1.79 3.65 -5.45
CA ALA A 158 -1.16 4.90 -5.02
C ALA A 158 -1.62 5.32 -3.61
N LYS A 159 -2.93 5.33 -3.36
CA LYS A 159 -3.50 5.63 -2.02
C LYS A 159 -3.01 4.66 -0.95
N ARG A 160 -3.05 3.36 -1.22
CA ARG A 160 -2.57 2.35 -0.27
C ARG A 160 -1.07 2.48 -0.04
N THR A 161 -0.26 2.70 -1.08
CA THR A 161 1.19 2.91 -0.95
C THR A 161 1.48 4.13 -0.07
N LEU A 162 0.85 5.28 -0.34
CA LEU A 162 0.98 6.48 0.48
C LEU A 162 0.58 6.24 1.93
N GLY A 163 -0.56 5.58 2.16
CA GLY A 163 -1.05 5.22 3.49
C GLY A 163 -0.07 4.31 4.24
N MET A 164 0.49 3.31 3.57
CA MET A 164 1.45 2.38 4.17
C MET A 164 2.79 3.03 4.49
N ILE A 165 3.31 3.89 3.61
CA ILE A 165 4.53 4.67 3.87
C ILE A 165 4.33 5.61 5.06
N ASN A 166 3.22 6.33 5.11
CA ASN A 166 2.88 7.19 6.24
C ASN A 166 2.76 6.39 7.54
N PHE A 167 2.03 5.26 7.53
CA PHE A 167 1.90 4.40 8.70
C PHE A 167 3.26 3.87 9.18
N PHE A 168 4.12 3.47 8.25
CA PHE A 168 5.47 2.99 8.54
C PHE A 168 6.33 4.07 9.20
N MET A 169 6.38 5.27 8.61
CA MET A 169 7.12 6.40 9.18
C MET A 169 6.60 6.82 10.54
N LEU A 170 5.27 6.94 10.71
CA LEU A 170 4.64 7.28 11.99
C LEU A 170 5.00 6.28 13.08
N THR A 171 4.93 4.98 12.77
CA THR A 171 5.30 3.92 13.72
C THR A 171 6.75 4.04 14.12
N TYR A 172 7.65 4.24 13.15
CA TYR A 172 9.08 4.38 13.41
C TYR A 172 9.40 5.61 14.27
N TYR A 173 8.88 6.80 13.96
CA TYR A 173 9.11 8.00 14.76
C TYR A 173 8.48 7.94 16.16
N PHE A 174 7.34 7.24 16.29
CA PHE A 174 6.74 6.92 17.59
C PHE A 174 7.66 6.07 18.46
N MET A 175 8.23 5.00 17.89
CA MET A 175 9.18 4.15 18.61
C MET A 175 10.45 4.90 19.02
N LYS A 176 10.87 5.91 18.26
CA LYS A 176 12.02 6.76 18.57
C LYS A 176 11.74 7.81 19.66
N GLY A 177 10.49 8.00 20.06
CA GLY A 177 10.09 9.08 20.97
C GLY A 177 10.14 10.48 20.32
N GLU A 178 10.31 10.54 18.99
CA GLU A 178 10.38 11.79 18.20
C GLU A 178 9.02 12.13 17.55
N SER A 179 7.94 11.50 18.03
CA SER A 179 6.57 11.67 17.54
C SER A 179 5.90 12.97 18.00
N GLY A 180 6.61 14.10 17.99
CA GLY A 180 6.01 15.41 18.23
C GLY A 180 4.87 15.73 17.23
N ASN A 181 4.52 17.01 17.06
CA ASN A 181 3.42 17.48 16.19
C ASN A 181 3.50 17.09 14.69
N ARG A 182 4.37 16.17 14.26
CA ARG A 182 4.45 15.62 12.89
C ARG A 182 3.12 15.04 12.43
N CYS A 183 2.33 14.43 13.31
CA CYS A 183 0.98 13.95 12.96
C CYS A 183 0.02 15.10 12.59
N GLY A 184 0.12 16.26 13.26
CA GLY A 184 -0.67 17.46 12.94
C GLY A 184 -0.09 18.34 11.83
N GLN A 185 1.21 18.20 11.54
CA GLN A 185 1.92 18.94 10.48
C GLN A 185 1.96 18.18 9.14
N ASN A 186 1.68 16.88 9.15
CA ASN A 186 1.64 16.06 7.94
C ASN A 186 0.35 16.39 7.15
N LYS A 187 0.44 17.43 6.32
CA LYS A 187 -0.62 17.86 5.39
C LYS A 187 -1.09 16.72 4.47
N ASN A 188 -0.34 15.63 4.36
CA ASN A 188 -0.66 14.47 3.52
C ASN A 188 -1.75 13.57 4.11
N ILE A 189 -2.00 13.64 5.43
CA ILE A 189 -3.14 12.95 6.04
C ILE A 189 -4.45 13.49 5.45
N ALA A 190 -4.48 14.77 5.07
CA ALA A 190 -5.63 15.39 4.41
C ALA A 190 -5.80 14.98 2.92
N VAL A 191 -4.79 14.33 2.32
CA VAL A 191 -4.80 13.91 0.90
C VAL A 191 -5.40 12.53 0.72
N ASN A 192 -5.07 11.58 1.61
CA ASN A 192 -5.61 10.22 1.54
C ASN A 192 -6.90 10.09 2.35
N ARG A 193 -7.94 10.82 1.94
CA ARG A 193 -9.20 10.88 2.69
C ARG A 193 -10.00 9.59 2.62
N SER A 194 -9.89 8.87 1.51
CA SER A 194 -10.59 7.62 1.27
C SER A 194 -9.69 6.53 0.69
N VAL A 195 -9.76 5.32 1.24
CA VAL A 195 -9.08 4.13 0.67
C VAL A 195 -9.94 2.89 0.81
N THR A 196 -10.03 2.10 -0.25
CA THR A 196 -10.88 0.91 -0.29
C THR A 196 -10.24 -0.23 0.49
N MET A 197 -11.04 -1.00 1.25
CA MET A 197 -10.61 -2.22 1.95
C MET A 197 -11.34 -3.49 1.45
N SER A 198 -12.19 -3.33 0.44
CA SER A 198 -13.06 -4.37 -0.11
C SER A 198 -12.26 -5.44 -0.86
N ALA A 199 -12.21 -6.65 -0.31
CA ALA A 199 -11.47 -7.75 -0.89
C ALA A 199 -11.99 -8.20 -2.25
N HIS A 200 -13.30 -8.15 -2.47
CA HIS A 200 -13.90 -8.50 -3.76
C HIS A 200 -13.52 -7.52 -4.88
N LEU A 201 -13.23 -6.25 -4.56
CA LEU A 201 -12.73 -5.27 -5.53
C LEU A 201 -11.23 -5.44 -5.75
N TRP A 202 -10.45 -5.55 -4.67
CA TRP A 202 -8.99 -5.67 -4.75
C TRP A 202 -8.49 -6.99 -5.31
N LYS A 203 -9.28 -8.07 -5.23
CA LYS A 203 -8.90 -9.40 -5.75
C LYS A 203 -9.50 -9.72 -7.11
N ALA A 204 -10.27 -8.82 -7.71
CA ALA A 204 -10.82 -9.04 -9.04
C ALA A 204 -9.68 -9.34 -10.03
N GLN A 205 -9.88 -10.36 -10.89
CA GLN A 205 -8.85 -10.82 -11.84
C GLN A 205 -9.04 -10.23 -13.23
N ASP A 206 -10.22 -9.69 -13.51
CA ASP A 206 -10.51 -8.98 -14.75
C ASP A 206 -11.54 -7.87 -14.52
N ALA A 207 -11.70 -7.02 -15.54
CA ALA A 207 -12.58 -5.87 -15.50
C ALA A 207 -14.07 -6.22 -15.37
N VAL A 208 -14.49 -7.38 -15.86
CA VAL A 208 -15.88 -7.84 -15.79
C VAL A 208 -16.20 -8.29 -14.38
N ASP A 209 -15.32 -9.11 -13.78
CA ASP A 209 -15.41 -9.52 -12.38
C ASP A 209 -15.41 -8.31 -11.45
N PHE A 210 -14.52 -7.35 -11.70
CA PHE A 210 -14.49 -6.08 -10.98
C PHE A 210 -15.81 -5.32 -11.10
N ALA A 211 -16.32 -5.15 -12.32
CA ALA A 211 -17.59 -4.44 -12.55
C ALA A 211 -18.79 -5.16 -11.93
N LEU A 212 -18.82 -6.49 -11.92
CA LEU A 212 -19.87 -7.26 -11.23
C LEU A 212 -19.76 -7.11 -9.71
N ALA A 213 -18.55 -7.14 -9.16
CA ALA A 213 -18.32 -6.93 -7.74
C ALA A 213 -18.73 -5.50 -7.34
N TRP A 214 -18.37 -4.50 -8.14
CA TRP A 214 -18.73 -3.09 -7.95
C TRP A 214 -20.24 -2.84 -7.86
N ARG A 215 -21.04 -3.66 -8.54
CA ARG A 215 -22.50 -3.52 -8.58
C ARG A 215 -23.19 -4.28 -7.45
N ASN A 216 -22.68 -5.47 -7.15
CA ASN A 216 -23.42 -6.46 -6.37
C ASN A 216 -22.91 -6.60 -4.94
N LYS A 217 -21.78 -5.99 -4.59
CA LYS A 217 -21.16 -6.10 -3.28
C LYS A 217 -21.08 -4.73 -2.60
N LYS A 218 -21.05 -4.75 -1.27
CA LYS A 218 -20.93 -3.52 -0.47
C LYS A 218 -19.49 -3.03 -0.51
N HIS A 219 -19.29 -1.75 -0.80
CA HIS A 219 -17.97 -1.13 -0.78
C HIS A 219 -17.63 -0.68 0.63
N PHE A 220 -16.61 -1.31 1.21
CA PHE A 220 -15.98 -0.90 2.45
C PHE A 220 -14.80 0.02 2.12
N VAL A 221 -14.85 1.23 2.68
CA VAL A 221 -13.88 2.31 2.45
C VAL A 221 -13.55 2.93 3.81
N ILE A 222 -12.26 3.11 4.09
CA ILE A 222 -11.82 3.98 5.19
C ILE A 222 -12.08 5.40 4.71
N ASN A 223 -12.94 6.15 5.39
CA ASN A 223 -13.15 7.57 5.11
C ASN A 223 -12.95 8.38 6.38
N VAL A 224 -11.81 9.06 6.48
CA VAL A 224 -11.45 9.84 7.69
C VAL A 224 -12.34 11.06 7.90
N SER A 225 -13.07 11.50 6.88
CA SER A 225 -14.06 12.59 6.99
C SER A 225 -15.40 12.11 7.55
N ALA A 226 -15.70 10.81 7.44
CA ALA A 226 -16.97 10.25 7.87
C ALA A 226 -16.88 9.77 9.34
N PRO A 227 -17.55 10.41 10.31
CA PRO A 227 -17.32 10.16 11.74
C PRO A 227 -17.59 8.71 12.18
N ASN A 228 -18.50 8.00 11.51
CA ASN A 228 -18.96 6.66 11.90
C ASN A 228 -18.48 5.55 10.94
N PHE A 229 -17.44 5.81 10.12
CA PHE A 229 -16.97 4.84 9.12
C PHE A 229 -16.56 3.51 9.78
N LEU A 230 -15.84 3.57 10.91
CA LEU A 230 -15.32 2.40 11.59
C LEU A 230 -16.44 1.54 12.18
N GLU A 231 -17.44 2.15 12.81
CA GLU A 231 -18.61 1.45 13.35
C GLU A 231 -19.40 0.72 12.26
N THR A 232 -19.58 1.40 11.12
CA THR A 232 -20.26 0.83 9.95
C THR A 232 -19.54 -0.43 9.44
N ILE A 233 -18.20 -0.37 9.33
CA ILE A 233 -17.39 -1.52 8.91
C ILE A 233 -17.49 -2.65 9.93
N ILE A 234 -17.35 -2.34 11.22
CA ILE A 234 -17.39 -3.32 12.31
C ILE A 234 -18.73 -4.09 12.30
N HIS A 235 -19.83 -3.37 12.08
CA HIS A 235 -21.17 -3.94 12.05
C HIS A 235 -21.40 -4.76 10.77
N ASP A 236 -21.16 -4.18 9.60
CA ASP A 236 -21.65 -4.72 8.33
C ASP A 236 -20.70 -5.72 7.66
N ALA A 237 -19.39 -5.58 7.85
CA ALA A 237 -18.43 -6.42 7.15
C ALA A 237 -18.56 -7.90 7.55
N GLN A 238 -18.50 -8.77 6.55
CA GLN A 238 -18.48 -10.21 6.68
C GLN A 238 -17.06 -10.76 6.54
N LYS A 239 -16.94 -12.07 6.75
CA LYS A 239 -15.65 -12.77 6.85
C LYS A 239 -14.67 -12.44 5.73
N ASP A 240 -15.14 -12.47 4.49
CA ASP A 240 -14.29 -12.37 3.30
C ASP A 240 -14.37 -10.98 2.62
N ASP A 241 -15.00 -10.00 3.29
CA ASP A 241 -15.18 -8.67 2.72
C ASP A 241 -13.94 -7.78 2.85
N ILE A 242 -13.09 -8.04 3.85
CA ILE A 242 -11.95 -7.18 4.19
C ILE A 242 -10.63 -7.83 3.74
N ASP A 243 -9.86 -7.11 2.94
CA ASP A 243 -8.57 -7.58 2.44
C ASP A 243 -7.43 -7.40 3.45
N ALA A 244 -6.21 -7.81 3.06
CA ALA A 244 -5.03 -7.72 3.90
C ALA A 244 -4.70 -6.27 4.30
N PHE A 245 -4.92 -5.30 3.42
CA PHE A 245 -4.70 -3.88 3.71
C PHE A 245 -5.70 -3.37 4.75
N GLY A 246 -6.98 -3.67 4.57
CA GLY A 246 -8.03 -3.34 5.52
C GLY A 246 -7.76 -3.92 6.91
N LYS A 247 -7.31 -5.17 6.99
CA LYS A 247 -6.92 -5.80 8.26
C LYS A 247 -5.76 -5.07 8.94
N ILE A 248 -4.75 -4.63 8.19
CA ILE A 248 -3.65 -3.81 8.74
C ILE A 248 -4.20 -2.51 9.31
N CYS A 249 -5.02 -1.78 8.54
CA CYS A 249 -5.58 -0.51 8.98
C CYS A 249 -6.50 -0.66 10.21
N LEU A 250 -7.39 -1.65 10.22
CA LEU A 250 -8.29 -1.91 11.35
C LEU A 250 -7.51 -2.28 12.62
N THR A 251 -6.47 -3.09 12.48
CA THR A 251 -5.57 -3.43 13.61
C THR A 251 -4.91 -2.18 14.18
N SER A 252 -4.49 -1.25 13.32
CA SER A 252 -3.88 0.03 13.74
C SER A 252 -4.89 0.99 14.37
N LEU A 253 -6.14 1.01 13.89
CA LEU A 253 -7.20 1.91 14.37
C LEU A 253 -7.83 1.43 15.69
N MET A 254 -8.07 0.13 15.82
CA MET A 254 -8.77 -0.45 16.97
C MET A 254 -7.83 -0.92 18.09
N GLY A 255 -6.55 -1.15 17.76
CA GLY A 255 -5.64 -1.90 18.61
C GLY A 255 -5.67 -3.40 18.31
N LEU A 256 -4.56 -4.08 18.62
CA LEU A 256 -4.37 -5.50 18.26
C LEU A 256 -5.37 -6.43 18.96
N THR A 257 -5.70 -6.16 20.21
CA THR A 257 -6.57 -7.02 21.02
C THR A 257 -8.00 -6.97 20.51
N GLU A 258 -8.51 -5.75 20.31
CA GLU A 258 -9.86 -5.45 19.82
C GLU A 258 -10.02 -5.98 18.39
N ALA A 259 -9.04 -5.74 17.51
CA ALA A 259 -9.06 -6.26 16.16
C ALA A 259 -9.07 -7.80 16.13
N LYS A 260 -8.27 -8.46 16.97
CA LYS A 260 -8.31 -9.94 17.10
C LYS A 260 -9.68 -10.43 17.54
N GLY A 261 -10.29 -9.80 18.55
CA GLY A 261 -11.62 -10.15 19.03
C GLY A 261 -12.68 -9.98 17.94
N TRP A 262 -12.64 -8.87 17.21
CA TRP A 262 -13.56 -8.60 16.11
C TRP A 262 -13.39 -9.58 14.95
N LEU A 263 -12.14 -9.84 14.52
CA LEU A 263 -11.85 -10.83 13.48
C LEU A 263 -12.32 -12.22 13.88
N ALA A 264 -12.10 -12.64 15.13
CA ALA A 264 -12.58 -13.92 15.65
C ALA A 264 -14.13 -14.00 15.63
N MET A 265 -14.82 -12.94 16.07
CA MET A 265 -16.28 -12.85 16.02
C MET A 265 -16.82 -13.00 14.59
N LYS A 266 -16.13 -12.44 13.60
CA LYS A 266 -16.49 -12.53 12.18
C LYS A 266 -16.00 -13.82 11.50
N GLY A 267 -15.28 -14.69 12.21
CA GLY A 267 -14.70 -15.92 11.65
C GLY A 267 -13.52 -15.69 10.70
N ILE A 268 -12.84 -14.55 10.82
CA ILE A 268 -11.73 -14.10 9.96
C ILE A 268 -10.39 -14.53 10.58
N ALA A 269 -9.55 -15.21 9.81
CA ALA A 269 -8.16 -15.45 10.20
C ALA A 269 -7.30 -14.20 9.94
N LEU A 270 -6.39 -13.92 10.87
CA LEU A 270 -5.44 -12.80 10.85
C LEU A 270 -4.25 -13.11 9.93
#